data_AF-A0AAW8KW61-F1
#
_entry.id   AF-A0AAW8KW61-F1
#
_cell.length_a   1.000
_cell.length_b   1.000
_cell.length_c   1.000
_cell.angle_alpha   90.00
_cell.angle_beta   90.00
_cell.angle_gamma   90.00
#
_symmetry.space_group_name_H-M   'P 1'
#
loop_
_entity.id
_entity.type
_entity.pdbx_description
1 polymer ?
#
loop_
_entity_poly.entity_id
_entity_poly.type
_entity_poly.pdbx_seq_one_letter_code
_entity_poly.pdbx_strand_id
1 'polypeptide(L)' 'IEDVILGDTNQAGEDSRNVARNALLLAGLPVTVPGQTVNRLCASGLGAVIDSARAITCGEGELYIAGGV' A
#
# COMPACT_ATOMS: atom_id res chain seq x y z
N ILE A 1 8.45 0.81 9.45
CA ILE A 1 7.38 0.65 8.45
C ILE A 1 8.10 0.39 7.15
N GLU A 2 8.12 -0.87 6.75
CA GLU A 2 8.84 -1.32 5.57
C GLU A 2 8.11 -0.91 4.31
N ASP A 3 6.77 -0.91 4.30
CA ASP A 3 5.98 -0.39 3.18
C ASP A 3 4.53 -0.03 3.58
N VAL A 4 3.90 0.80 2.75
CA VAL A 4 2.46 1.10 2.75
C VAL A 4 1.88 0.58 1.44
N ILE A 5 1.16 -0.54 1.50
CA ILE A 5 0.56 -1.20 0.34
C ILE A 5 -0.94 -0.94 0.33
N LEU A 6 -1.45 -0.15 -0.61
CA LEU A 6 -2.89 0.08 -0.75
C LEU A 6 -3.42 -0.48 -2.07
N GLY A 7 -4.54 -1.21 -1.99
CA GLY A 7 -5.29 -1.60 -3.17
C GLY A 7 -6.13 -0.45 -3.71
N ASP A 8 -6.04 -0.17 -5.01
CA ASP A 8 -6.94 0.74 -5.72
C ASP A 8 -7.16 0.24 -7.15
N THR A 9 -8.44 0.13 -7.52
CA THR A 9 -8.88 -0.38 -8.82
C THR A 9 -8.88 0.69 -9.90
N ASN A 10 -9.26 1.92 -9.57
CA ASN A 10 -9.55 2.96 -10.55
C ASN A 10 -8.25 3.67 -10.99
N GLN A 11 -7.42 4.12 -10.05
CA GLN A 11 -6.14 4.79 -10.30
C GLN A 11 -6.21 5.90 -11.36
N ALA A 12 -7.29 6.68 -11.35
CA ALA A 12 -7.56 7.76 -12.27
C ALA A 12 -8.07 9.01 -11.54
N GLY A 13 -7.43 10.16 -11.79
CA GLY A 13 -7.76 11.39 -11.10
C GLY A 13 -7.01 11.50 -9.78
N GLU A 14 -7.73 11.68 -8.66
CA GLU A 14 -7.14 11.96 -7.35
C GLU A 14 -6.42 10.76 -6.74
N ASP A 15 -6.83 9.55 -7.10
CA ASP A 15 -6.22 8.27 -6.70
C ASP A 15 -5.11 7.81 -7.69
N SER A 16 -4.80 8.60 -8.72
CA SER A 16 -3.73 8.28 -9.67
C SER A 16 -2.32 8.47 -9.10
N ARG A 17 -1.32 7.92 -9.81
CA ARG A 17 0.11 8.10 -9.51
C ARG A 17 0.49 7.63 -8.11
N ASN A 18 0.05 6.42 -7.75
CA ASN A 18 0.35 5.76 -6.48
C ASN A 18 -0.30 6.47 -5.28
N VAL A 19 -1.62 6.28 -5.13
CA VAL A 19 -2.39 6.82 -4.00
C VAL A 19 -1.84 6.38 -2.64
N ALA A 20 -1.21 5.20 -2.53
CA ALA A 20 -0.56 4.77 -1.29
C ALA A 20 0.55 5.75 -0.89
N ARG A 21 1.39 6.14 -1.86
CA ARG A 21 2.47 7.10 -1.65
C ARG A 21 1.95 8.51 -1.35
N ASN A 22 0.92 8.98 -2.05
CA ASN A 22 0.36 10.31 -1.79
C ASN A 22 -0.32 10.35 -0.41
N ALA A 23 -1.11 9.33 -0.07
CA ALA A 23 -1.83 9.24 1.20
C ALA A 23 -0.89 9.18 2.40
N LEU A 24 0.18 8.38 2.35
CA LEU A 24 1.11 8.28 3.49
C LEU A 24 1.84 9.60 3.74
N LEU A 25 2.21 10.34 2.69
CA LEU A 25 2.87 11.64 2.83
C LEU A 25 1.91 12.69 3.40
N LEU A 26 0.65 12.69 2.95
CA LEU A 26 -0.39 13.56 3.51
C LEU A 26 -0.70 13.22 4.98
N ALA A 27 -0.58 11.96 5.37
CA ALA A 27 -0.70 11.49 6.75
C ALA A 27 0.52 11.84 7.62
N GLY A 28 1.56 12.48 7.07
CA GLY A 28 2.74 12.93 7.81
C GLY A 28 3.78 11.84 8.06
N LEU A 29 3.73 10.70 7.36
CA LEU A 29 4.77 9.69 7.48
C LEU A 29 6.08 10.21 6.85
N PRO A 30 7.25 9.77 7.37
CA PRO A 30 8.54 10.16 6.83
C PRO A 30 8.66 9.84 5.34
N VAL A 31 9.33 10.71 4.58
CA VAL A 31 9.59 10.50 3.15
C VAL A 31 10.39 9.23 2.84
N THR A 32 11.07 8.68 3.84
CA THR A 32 11.81 7.41 3.76
C THR A 32 10.92 6.17 3.79
N VAL A 33 9.67 6.26 4.28
CA VAL A 33 8.72 5.15 4.25
C VAL A 33 8.22 4.97 2.81
N PRO A 34 8.43 3.83 2.13
CA PRO A 34 7.94 3.64 0.77
C PRO A 34 6.42 3.42 0.77
N GLY A 35 5.82 3.48 -0.42
CA GLY A 35 4.40 3.20 -0.61
C GLY A 35 4.14 2.72 -2.02
N GLN A 36 3.23 1.77 -2.19
CA GLN A 36 2.86 1.21 -3.48
C GLN A 36 1.36 0.93 -3.58
N THR A 37 0.79 1.29 -4.73
CA THR A 37 -0.59 0.98 -5.07
C THR A 37 -0.65 -0.29 -5.91
N VAL A 38 -1.51 -1.24 -5.54
CA VAL A 38 -1.70 -2.51 -6.26
C VAL A 38 -3.11 -2.62 -6.83
N ASN A 39 -3.25 -3.33 -7.96
CA ASN A 39 -4.54 -3.53 -8.62
C ASN A 39 -4.79 -5.02 -8.89
N ARG A 40 -5.82 -5.54 -8.22
CA ARG A 40 -6.47 -6.83 -8.47
C ARG A 40 -7.99 -6.66 -8.46
N LEU A 41 -8.48 -5.58 -9.09
CA LEU A 41 -9.89 -5.20 -9.12
C LEU A 41 -10.49 -5.16 -7.70
N CYS A 42 -11.72 -5.67 -7.50
CA CYS A 42 -12.39 -5.71 -6.21
C CYS A 42 -11.56 -6.40 -5.10
N ALA A 43 -10.57 -7.22 -5.45
CA ALA A 43 -9.72 -7.92 -4.50
C ALA A 43 -8.43 -7.15 -4.14
N SER A 44 -8.22 -5.92 -4.64
CA SER A 44 -6.97 -5.17 -4.44
C SER A 44 -6.63 -4.95 -2.97
N GLY A 45 -7.61 -4.53 -2.15
CA GLY A 45 -7.37 -4.26 -0.73
C GLY A 45 -6.98 -5.52 0.06
N LEU A 46 -7.70 -6.63 -0.17
CA LEU A 46 -7.32 -7.92 0.43
C LEU A 46 -5.98 -8.43 -0.12
N GLY A 47 -5.70 -8.19 -1.40
CA GLY A 47 -4.42 -8.49 -2.03
C GLY A 47 -3.25 -7.80 -1.32
N ALA A 48 -3.38 -6.51 -1.03
CA ALA A 48 -2.38 -5.75 -0.28
C ALA A 48 -2.12 -6.31 1.13
N VAL A 49 -3.17 -6.75 1.83
CA VAL A 49 -3.06 -7.40 3.15
C VAL A 49 -2.34 -8.75 3.03
N ILE A 50 -2.68 -9.56 2.03
CA ILE A 50 -2.03 -10.87 1.78
C ILE A 50 -0.54 -10.68 1.44
N ASP A 51 -0.21 -9.71 0.58
CA ASP A 51 1.18 -9.43 0.21
C ASP A 51 2.01 -8.96 1.41
N SER A 52 1.43 -8.09 2.26
CA SER A 52 2.07 -7.65 3.50
C SER A 52 2.29 -8.81 4.48
N ALA A 53 1.29 -9.67 4.67
CA ALA A 53 1.41 -10.84 5.53
C ALA A 53 2.47 -11.83 4.99
N ARG A 54 2.55 -12.00 3.67
CA ARG A 54 3.57 -12.83 3.02
C ARG A 54 4.97 -12.26 3.27
N ALA A 55 5.16 -10.96 3.09
CA ALA A 55 6.45 -10.29 3.31
C ALA A 55 6.94 -10.45 4.77
N ILE A 56 6.04 -10.22 5.75
CA ILE A 56 6.35 -10.48 7.17
C ILE A 56 6.73 -11.95 7.40
N THR A 57 5.95 -12.89 6.84
CA THR A 57 6.21 -14.33 6.97
C THR A 57 7.56 -14.74 6.36
N CYS A 58 7.98 -14.08 5.28
CA CYS A 58 9.25 -14.30 4.60
C CYS A 58 10.44 -13.59 5.27
N GLY A 59 10.22 -12.80 6.33
CA GLY A 59 11.26 -12.04 7.01
C GLY A 59 11.77 -10.83 6.21
N GLU A 60 10.96 -10.30 5.28
CA GLU A 60 11.29 -9.12 4.48
C GLU A 60 11.08 -7.81 5.23
N GLY A 61 10.38 -7.86 6.37
CA GLY A 61 10.08 -6.73 7.23
C GLY A 61 9.31 -7.13 8.49
N GLU A 62 9.15 -6.19 9.41
CA GLU A 62 8.47 -6.43 10.70
C GLU A 62 7.15 -5.65 10.80
N LEU A 63 6.99 -4.56 10.04
CA LEU A 63 5.82 -3.69 10.12
C LEU A 63 5.44 -3.13 8.75
N TYR A 64 4.25 -3.48 8.30
CA TYR A 64 3.63 -2.98 7.07
C TYR A 64 2.29 -2.32 7.37
N ILE A 65 1.89 -1.35 6.53
CA ILE A 65 0.53 -0.83 6.51
C ILE A 65 -0.13 -1.33 5.24
N ALA A 66 -1.28 -1.99 5.38
CA ALA A 66 -2.03 -2.55 4.27
C ALA A 66 -3.49 -2.07 4.28
N GLY A 67 -4.08 -1.86 3.11
CA GLY A 67 -5.48 -1.43 3.01
C GLY A 67 -5.97 -1.31 1.57
N GLY A 68 -7.07 -0.59 1.39
CA GLY A 68 -7.57 -0.23 0.06
C GLY A 68 -8.51 0.97 0.09
N VAL A 69 -8.71 1.58 -1.07
CA VAL A 69 -9.58 2.74 -1.32
C VAL A 69 -10.40 2.51 -2.58
#